data_AF-A0AA37EM76-F1
#
_entry.id   AF-A0AA37EM76-F1
#
_cell.length_a   1.000
_cell.length_b   1.000
_cell.length_c   1.000
_cell.angle_alpha   90.00
_cell.angle_beta   90.00
_cell.angle_gamma   90.00
#
_symmetry.space_group_name_H-M   'P 1'
#
loop_
_entity.id
_entity.type
_entity.pdbx_description
1 polymer ?
#
loop_
_entity_poly.entity_id
_entity_poly.type
_entity_poly.pdbx_seq_one_letter_code
_entity_poly.pdbx_strand_id
1 'polypeptide(L)' 'MTEEQKRIERAIELACRYGGTDEMHHLQWVVDQMVRELAGERYAQIVADATSGEDGPDTYKWSVGIAP' A
#
# COMPACT_ATOMS: atom_id res chain seq x y z
N MET A 1 10.46 16.65 -13.54
CA MET A 1 10.24 15.30 -12.98
C MET A 1 9.15 14.62 -13.75
N THR A 2 9.33 13.34 -14.08
CA THR A 2 8.30 12.50 -14.71
C THR A 2 7.20 12.15 -13.71
N GLU A 3 6.04 11.71 -14.20
CA GLU A 3 4.96 11.24 -13.31
C GLU A 3 5.35 10.03 -12.47
N GLU A 4 6.19 9.15 -13.02
CA GLU A 4 6.77 8.02 -12.29
C GLU A 4 7.65 8.48 -11.12
N GLN A 5 8.55 9.44 -11.36
CA GLN A 5 9.39 10.01 -10.30
C GLN A 5 8.55 10.64 -9.19
N LYS A 6 7.47 11.36 -9.55
CA LYS A 6 6.55 11.96 -8.57
C LYS A 6 5.86 10.90 -7.69
N ARG A 7 5.43 9.76 -8.27
CA ARG A 7 4.81 8.66 -7.52
C ARG A 7 5.79 8.03 -6.54
N ILE A 8 7.03 7.81 -6.98
CA ILE A 8 8.11 7.27 -6.14
C ILE A 8 8.38 8.22 -4.96
N GLU A 9 8.53 9.52 -5.22
CA GLU A 9 8.79 10.50 -4.16
C GLU A 9 7.65 10.57 -3.14
N ARG A 10 6.38 10.55 -3.58
CA ARG A 10 5.23 10.53 -2.66
C ARG A 10 5.17 9.27 -1.80
N ALA A 11 5.46 8.11 -2.38
CA ALA A 11 5.53 6.86 -1.62
C ALA A 11 6.66 6.88 -0.56
N ILE A 12 7.82 7.44 -0.90
CA ILE A 12 8.92 7.63 0.06
C ILE A 12 8.52 8.61 1.16
N GLU A 13 7.85 9.72 0.81
CA GLU A 13 7.36 10.71 1.77
C GLU A 13 6.40 10.08 2.80
N LEU A 14 5.47 9.23 2.35
CA LEU A 14 4.57 8.48 3.23
C LEU A 14 5.35 7.59 4.21
N ALA A 15 6.33 6.83 3.71
CA ALA A 15 7.17 5.96 4.54
C ALA A 15 7.96 6.76 5.58
N CYS A 16 8.62 7.85 5.16
CA CYS A 16 9.44 8.67 6.05
C CYS A 16 8.62 9.41 7.11
N ARG A 17 7.40 9.84 6.78
CA ARG A 17 6.55 10.58 7.74
C ARG A 17 5.85 9.68 8.74
N TYR A 18 5.37 8.52 8.30
CA TYR A 18 4.42 7.72 9.07
C TYR A 18 4.89 6.29 9.36
N GLY A 19 5.96 5.82 8.71
CA GLY A 19 6.46 4.45 8.86
C GLY A 19 7.19 4.15 10.18
N GLY A 20 7.44 5.17 11.01
CA GLY A 20 8.07 5.03 12.34
C GLY A 20 7.10 4.86 13.50
N THR A 21 5.83 4.50 13.24
CA THR A 21 4.80 4.31 14.26
C THR A 21 4.83 2.88 14.83
N ASP A 22 4.47 2.73 16.11
CA ASP A 22 4.46 1.46 16.82
C ASP A 22 3.15 0.66 16.62
N GLU A 23 2.11 1.30 16.07
CA GLU A 23 0.81 0.66 15.91
C GLU A 23 0.70 -0.02 14.54
N MET A 24 0.52 -1.35 14.58
CA MET A 24 0.46 -2.19 13.37
C MET A 24 -0.57 -1.72 12.35
N HIS A 25 -1.74 -1.25 12.80
CA HIS A 25 -2.79 -0.80 11.89
C HIS A 25 -2.44 0.53 11.21
N HIS A 26 -1.61 1.37 11.82
CA HIS A 26 -1.04 2.56 11.19
C HIS A 26 0.03 2.17 10.16
N LEU A 27 0.91 1.22 10.47
CA LEU A 27 1.88 0.69 9.49
C LEU A 27 1.20 0.05 8.27
N GLN A 28 0.11 -0.70 8.47
CA GLN A 28 -0.70 -1.25 7.39
C GLN A 28 -1.29 -0.16 6.49
N TRP A 29 -1.74 0.95 7.07
CA TRP A 29 -2.24 2.09 6.31
C TRP A 29 -1.14 2.73 5.47
N VAL A 30 0.06 2.90 6.03
CA VAL A 30 1.21 3.46 5.29
C VAL A 30 1.56 2.59 4.09
N VAL A 31 1.63 1.27 4.26
CA VAL A 31 1.88 0.32 3.16
C VAL A 31 0.78 0.42 2.10
N ASP A 32 -0.50 0.49 2.50
CA ASP A 32 -1.62 0.66 1.58
C ASP A 32 -1.50 1.96 0.77
N GLN A 33 -1.20 3.08 1.41
CA GLN A 33 -1.04 4.37 0.72
C GLN A 33 0.17 4.36 -0.24
N MET A 34 1.29 3.77 0.16
CA MET A 34 2.45 3.63 -0.73
C MET A 34 2.10 2.83 -1.99
N VAL A 35 1.38 1.71 -1.84
CA VAL A 35 0.96 0.89 -2.97
C VAL A 35 -0.01 1.64 -3.88
N ARG A 36 -0.96 2.41 -3.33
CA ARG A 36 -1.87 3.27 -4.12
C ARG A 36 -1.11 4.27 -4.97
N GLU A 37 -0.13 4.96 -4.38
CA GLU A 37 0.68 5.96 -5.09
C GLU A 37 1.48 5.36 -6.25
N LEU A 38 2.08 4.19 -6.03
CA LEU A 38 2.90 3.51 -7.03
C LEU A 38 2.05 2.83 -8.12
N ALA A 39 0.94 2.20 -7.72
CA ALA A 39 0.11 1.40 -8.62
C ALA A 39 -0.83 2.23 -9.49
N GLY A 40 -1.33 3.36 -8.98
CA GLY A 40 -2.38 4.14 -9.63
C GLY A 40 -3.59 3.27 -9.96
N GLU A 41 -4.03 3.29 -11.23
CA GLU A 41 -5.19 2.52 -11.71
C GLU A 41 -5.06 1.00 -11.53
N ARG A 42 -3.82 0.48 -11.40
CA ARG A 42 -3.56 -0.95 -11.19
C ARG A 42 -3.80 -1.41 -9.75
N TYR A 43 -4.09 -0.49 -8.82
CA TYR A 43 -4.22 -0.81 -7.39
C TYR A 43 -5.21 -1.96 -7.13
N ALA A 44 -6.40 -1.91 -7.73
CA ALA A 44 -7.42 -2.94 -7.51
C ALA A 44 -6.97 -4.34 -7.93
N GLN A 45 -6.28 -4.44 -9.08
CA GLN A 45 -5.74 -5.71 -9.55
C GLN A 45 -4.62 -6.22 -8.66
N ILE A 46 -3.70 -5.35 -8.24
CA ILE A 46 -2.57 -5.72 -7.37
C ILE A 46 -3.07 -6.24 -6.02
N VAL A 47 -4.10 -5.60 -5.44
CA VAL A 47 -4.71 -6.08 -4.19
C VAL A 47 -5.40 -7.41 -4.41
N ALA A 48 -6.18 -7.58 -5.49
CA ALA A 48 -6.82 -8.85 -5.80
C ALA A 48 -5.80 -9.98 -5.94
N ASP A 49 -4.72 -9.74 -6.69
CA ASP A 49 -3.62 -10.70 -6.87
C ASP A 49 -2.93 -11.02 -5.53
N ALA A 50 -2.71 -10.02 -4.67
CA ALA A 50 -2.11 -10.21 -3.35
C ALA A 50 -3.02 -10.98 -2.38
N THR A 51 -4.34 -10.90 -2.54
CA THR A 51 -5.31 -11.67 -1.73
C THR A 51 -5.58 -13.07 -2.28
N SER A 52 -5.26 -13.33 -3.55
CA SER A 52 -5.38 -14.63 -4.17
C SER A 52 -4.26 -15.54 -3.68
N GLY A 53 -4.61 -16.61 -2.98
CA GLY A 53 -3.66 -17.58 -2.45
C GLY A 53 -3.92 -19.00 -2.96
N GLU A 54 -3.39 -19.98 -2.23
CA GLU A 54 -3.42 -21.39 -2.62
C GLU A 54 -4.85 -21.96 -2.73
N ASP A 55 -5.81 -21.43 -1.97
CA ASP A 55 -7.21 -21.86 -1.95
C ASP A 55 -8.13 -20.99 -2.83
N GLY A 56 -7.56 -20.09 -3.64
CA GLY A 56 -8.29 -19.18 -4.52
C GLY A 56 -8.37 -17.73 -4.01
N PRO A 57 -9.30 -16.92 -4.55
CA PRO A 57 -9.50 -15.53 -4.12
C PRO A 57 -9.76 -15.43 -2.61
N ASP A 58 -9.32 -14.34 -1.99
CA ASP A 58 -9.52 -14.04 -0.55
C ASP A 58 -8.87 -15.02 0.44
N THR A 59 -7.88 -15.82 -0.01
CA THR A 59 -7.07 -16.68 0.88
C THR A 59 -6.23 -15.83 1.83
N TYR A 60 -5.64 -14.75 1.33
CA TYR A 60 -4.89 -13.77 2.12
C TYR A 60 -5.69 -12.49 2.30
N LYS A 61 -5.37 -11.73 3.34
CA LYS A 61 -6.03 -10.46 3.64
C LYS A 61 -5.12 -9.28 3.37
N TRP A 62 -5.62 -8.34 2.59
CA TRP A 62 -5.03 -7.01 2.45
C TRP A 62 -5.68 -6.06 3.47
N SER A 63 -4.90 -5.57 4.43
CA SER A 63 -5.38 -4.58 5.40
C SER A 63 -5.12 -3.17 4.90
N VAL A 64 -6.17 -2.36 4.81
CA VAL A 64 -6.06 -0.92 4.48
C VAL A 64 -5.62 -0.07 5.68
N GLY A 65 -5.50 -0.69 6.87
CA GLY A 65 -5.11 -0.03 8.11
C GLY A 65 -6.04 1.10 8.56
N ILE A 66 -5.53 1.94 9.48
CA ILE A 66 -6.16 3.17 9.95
C ILE A 66 -5.10 4.29 9.87
N ALA A 67 -5.49 5.48 9.43
CA ALA A 67 -4.57 6.62 9.35
C ALA A 67 -3.98 6.96 10.75
N PRO A 68 -2.66 7.29 10.83
CA PRO A 68 -2.00 7.77 12.06
C PRO A 68 -2.55 9.10 12.60
#